data_AF-A0A377LSI9-F1
#
_entry.id   AF-A0A377LSI9-F1
#
_cell.length_a   1.000
_cell.length_b   1.000
_cell.length_c   1.000
_cell.angle_alpha   90.00
_cell.angle_beta   90.00
_cell.angle_gamma   90.00
#
_symmetry.space_group_name_H-M   'P 1'
#
loop_
_entity.id
_entity.type
_entity.pdbx_description
1 polymer ?
#
loop_
_entity_poly.entity_id
_entity_poly.type
_entity_poly.pdbx_seq_one_letter_code
_entity_poly.pdbx_strand_id
1 'polypeptide(L)'
;MIPTFTPLKVKQNGTYWYHSHSGLQEQEGVYGAIIIDAGEPEPFTYDREHVVMLSDWTDENPHSLLKKLKKQSDYYNFNKPTVGSFFRDVNTRGLSATIAIGKCGLK
;
A
#
# COMPACT_ATOMS: atom_id res chain seq x y z
N MET A 1 30.40 18.28 -4.57
CA MET A 1 29.49 19.00 -3.65
C MET A 1 28.63 17.94 -2.98
N ILE A 2 28.89 17.62 -1.72
CA ILE A 2 28.08 16.64 -0.97
C ILE A 2 26.88 17.43 -0.44
N PRO A 3 25.62 17.02 -0.69
CA PRO A 3 24.48 17.72 -0.14
C PRO A 3 24.45 17.54 1.38
N THR A 4 24.53 18.65 2.11
CA THR A 4 24.40 18.67 3.57
C THR A 4 22.92 18.55 3.93
N PHE A 5 22.55 17.50 4.65
CA PHE A 5 21.19 17.31 5.17
C PHE A 5 21.05 18.01 6.54
N THR A 6 19.94 18.72 6.76
CA THR A 6 19.69 19.44 8.02
C THR A 6 19.27 18.45 9.12
N PRO A 7 19.85 18.51 10.33
CA PRO A 7 19.44 17.65 11.44
C PRO A 7 18.02 18.01 11.92
N LEU A 8 17.20 16.99 12.16
CA LEU A 8 15.86 17.10 12.72
C LEU A 8 15.89 16.80 14.22
N LYS A 9 15.17 17.60 15.02
CA LYS A 9 14.96 17.29 16.45
C LYS A 9 13.72 16.43 16.62
N VAL A 10 13.92 15.23 17.15
CA VAL A 10 12.87 14.26 17.44
C VAL A 10 12.35 14.48 18.87
N LYS A 11 11.03 14.52 19.04
CA LYS A 11 10.35 14.66 20.35
C LYS A 11 9.42 13.49 20.70
N GLN A 12 9.20 12.61 19.74
CA GLN A 12 8.23 11.52 19.78
C GLN A 12 8.99 10.19 19.80
N ASN A 13 8.39 9.15 20.37
CA ASN A 13 8.90 7.79 20.37
C ASN A 13 7.93 6.84 19.64
N GLY A 14 8.43 5.69 19.22
CA GLY A 14 7.66 4.65 18.54
C GLY A 14 8.28 4.18 17.22
N THR A 15 7.49 3.39 16.47
CA THR A 15 7.88 2.81 15.18
C THR A 15 7.46 3.69 14.02
N TYR A 16 8.44 4.18 13.27
CA TYR A 16 8.28 4.99 12.07
C TYR A 16 9.01 4.35 10.90
N TRP A 17 8.98 5.01 9.75
CA TRP A 17 9.68 4.58 8.54
C TRP A 17 10.07 5.80 7.71
N TYR A 18 11.08 5.65 6.87
CA TYR A 18 11.43 6.60 5.82
C TYR A 18 11.35 5.92 4.47
N HIS A 19 11.13 6.72 3.43
CA HIS A 19 11.24 6.31 2.05
C HIS A 19 11.66 7.49 1.18
N SER A 20 12.18 7.20 -0.01
CA SER A 20 12.49 8.26 -0.96
C SER A 20 11.22 8.89 -1.51
N HIS A 21 11.13 10.22 -1.41
CA HIS A 21 10.10 11.02 -2.09
C HIS A 21 10.54 11.51 -3.47
N SER A 22 11.57 10.90 -4.07
CA SER A 22 12.07 11.26 -5.41
C SER A 22 11.77 10.17 -6.42
N GLY A 23 10.97 10.50 -7.43
CA GLY A 23 10.65 9.60 -8.53
C GLY A 23 9.95 8.33 -8.05
N LEU A 24 10.51 7.17 -8.40
CA LEU A 24 9.99 5.84 -8.07
C LEU A 24 10.95 5.03 -7.20
N GLN A 25 11.88 5.71 -6.53
CA GLN A 25 12.93 5.07 -5.73
C GLN A 25 12.37 4.26 -4.55
N GLU A 26 11.22 4.64 -3.99
CA GLU A 26 10.53 3.81 -3.00
C GLU A 26 10.17 2.43 -3.57
N GLN A 27 9.64 2.35 -4.79
CA GLN A 27 9.31 1.07 -5.44
C GLN A 27 10.57 0.26 -5.78
N GLU A 28 11.71 0.92 -5.92
CA GLU A 28 13.02 0.29 -6.12
C GLU A 28 13.68 -0.15 -4.80
N GLY A 29 12.99 0.02 -3.66
CA GLY A 29 13.45 -0.46 -2.35
C GLY A 29 14.13 0.60 -1.49
N VAL A 30 14.08 1.89 -1.84
CA VAL A 30 14.63 2.97 -1.02
C VAL A 30 13.63 3.35 0.08
N TYR A 31 13.52 2.48 1.09
CA TYR A 31 12.77 2.69 2.31
C TYR A 31 13.39 1.90 3.47
N GLY A 32 13.01 2.25 4.70
CA GLY A 32 13.46 1.52 5.88
C GLY A 32 12.74 1.96 7.15
N ALA A 33 12.80 1.12 8.18
CA ALA A 33 12.23 1.43 9.48
C ALA A 33 13.09 2.44 10.27
N ILE A 34 12.42 3.22 11.12
CA ILE A 34 13.04 4.11 12.11
C ILE A 34 12.37 3.79 13.44
N ILE A 35 13.15 3.27 14.38
CA ILE A 35 12.69 3.08 15.75
C ILE A 35 13.22 4.25 16.58
N ILE A 36 12.32 4.92 17.30
CA ILE A 36 12.69 5.94 18.27
C ILE A 36 12.30 5.45 19.65
N ASP A 37 13.30 5.14 20.47
CA ASP A 37 13.09 4.67 21.83
C ASP A 37 12.43 5.73 22.70
N ALA A 38 11.64 5.26 23.67
CA ALA A 38 11.07 6.12 24.70
C ALA A 38 12.19 6.73 25.55
N GLY A 39 12.08 8.03 25.86
CA GLY A 39 13.03 8.67 26.78
C GLY A 39 12.91 8.18 28.22
N GLU A 40 11.72 7.70 28.60
CA GLU A 40 11.41 7.07 29.89
C GLU A 40 10.96 5.62 29.65
N PRO A 41 11.16 4.71 30.62
CA PRO A 41 10.76 3.31 30.47
C PRO A 41 9.26 3.16 30.15
N GLU A 42 8.96 2.28 29.20
CA GLU A 42 7.59 1.97 28.82
C GLU A 42 6.83 1.28 29.98
N PRO A 43 5.50 1.45 30.10
CA PRO A 43 4.72 0.89 31.21
C PRO A 43 4.49 -0.63 31.10
N PHE A 44 5.20 -1.30 30.19
CA PHE A 44 5.10 -2.72 29.90
C PHE A 44 6.50 -3.31 29.64
N THR A 45 6.59 -4.64 29.62
CA THR A 45 7.84 -5.36 29.39
C THR A 45 7.65 -6.39 28.29
N TYR A 46 8.73 -6.71 27.59
CA TYR A 46 8.77 -7.68 26.52
C TYR A 46 10.13 -8.42 26.56
N ASP A 47 10.13 -9.69 26.14
CA ASP A 47 11.37 -10.48 26.11
C ASP A 47 12.24 -10.16 24.88
N ARG A 48 11.60 -9.77 23.77
CA ARG A 48 12.24 -9.52 22.47
C ARG A 48 11.46 -8.48 21.67
N GLU A 49 12.17 -7.72 20.85
CA GLU A 49 11.62 -6.78 19.89
C GLU A 49 12.00 -7.20 18.46
N HIS A 50 11.05 -7.10 17.53
CA HIS A 50 11.25 -7.39 16.11
C HIS A 50 10.58 -6.33 15.25
N VAL A 51 11.31 -5.82 14.26
CA VAL A 51 10.76 -4.91 13.24
C VAL A 51 10.31 -5.75 12.05
N VAL A 52 9.02 -5.69 11.73
CA VAL A 52 8.43 -6.32 10.53
C VAL A 52 7.95 -5.21 9.60
N MET A 53 8.53 -5.14 8.40
CA MET A 53 8.15 -4.18 7.37
C MET A 53 7.54 -4.94 6.19
N LEU A 54 6.32 -4.58 5.82
CA LEU A 54 5.58 -5.21 4.72
C LEU A 54 5.67 -4.33 3.49
N SER A 55 6.07 -4.92 2.36
CA SER A 55 6.15 -4.25 1.06
C SER A 55 5.70 -5.19 -0.04
N ASP A 56 4.95 -4.66 -1.00
CA ASP A 56 4.74 -5.36 -2.26
C ASP A 56 5.98 -5.25 -3.14
N TRP A 57 6.27 -6.29 -3.92
CA TRP A 57 7.38 -6.32 -4.87
C TRP A 57 6.88 -6.61 -6.28
N THR A 58 7.52 -6.01 -7.27
CA THR A 58 7.24 -6.28 -8.68
C THR A 58 8.53 -6.20 -9.49
N ASP A 59 8.69 -7.14 -10.41
CA ASP A 59 9.79 -7.15 -11.36
C ASP A 59 9.50 -6.25 -12.59
N GLU A 60 8.31 -5.63 -12.64
CA GLU A 60 7.96 -4.69 -13.70
C GLU A 60 8.73 -3.37 -13.53
N ASN A 61 9.17 -2.79 -14.65
CA ASN A 61 9.79 -1.47 -14.62
C ASN A 61 8.84 -0.43 -13.97
N PRO A 62 9.25 0.28 -12.91
CA PRO A 62 8.39 1.16 -12.13
C PRO A 62 7.69 2.24 -12.97
N HIS A 63 8.37 2.79 -13.98
CA HIS A 63 7.78 3.79 -14.87
C HIS A 63 6.69 3.21 -15.77
N SER A 64 6.82 1.94 -16.17
CA SER A 64 5.81 1.23 -16.95
C SER A 64 4.60 0.88 -16.09
N LEU A 65 4.84 0.44 -14.85
CA LEU A 65 3.80 0.20 -13.85
C LEU A 65 3.01 1.48 -13.54
N LEU A 66 3.71 2.59 -13.25
CA LEU A 66 3.07 3.88 -13.01
C LEU A 66 2.25 4.34 -14.21
N LYS A 67 2.74 4.14 -15.45
CA LYS A 67 1.97 4.46 -16.66
C LYS A 67 0.71 3.62 -16.80
N LYS A 68 0.74 2.33 -16.42
CA LYS A 68 -0.44 1.45 -16.41
C LYS A 68 -1.44 1.91 -15.35
N LEU A 69 -0.98 2.13 -14.12
CA LEU A 69 -1.82 2.59 -12.99
C LEU A 69 -2.44 3.98 -13.25
N LYS A 70 -1.68 4.92 -13.83
CA LYS A 70 -2.21 6.24 -14.20
C LYS A 70 -3.26 6.19 -15.31
N LYS A 71 -3.21 5.19 -16.19
CA LYS A 71 -4.22 5.01 -17.24
C LYS A 71 -5.46 4.31 -16.72
N GLN A 72 -5.30 3.33 -15.83
CA GLN A 72 -6.39 2.59 -15.19
C GLN A 72 -5.94 2.15 -13.79
N SER A 73 -6.56 2.72 -12.75
CA SER A 73 -6.31 2.35 -11.34
C SER A 73 -6.58 0.87 -11.07
N ASP A 74 -7.48 0.28 -11.85
CA ASP A 74 -8.01 -1.06 -11.62
C ASP A 74 -7.39 -2.13 -12.52
N TYR A 75 -6.30 -1.80 -13.23
CA TYR A 75 -5.69 -2.70 -14.22
C TYR A 75 -5.27 -4.05 -13.63
N TYR A 76 -4.82 -4.07 -12.37
CA TYR A 76 -4.44 -5.30 -11.66
C TYR A 76 -5.57 -5.88 -10.79
N ASN A 77 -6.77 -5.29 -10.79
CA ASN A 77 -7.91 -5.86 -10.08
C ASN A 77 -8.62 -6.90 -10.96
N PHE A 78 -8.15 -8.14 -10.89
CA PHE A 78 -8.72 -9.28 -11.62
C PHE A 78 -10.04 -9.79 -11.04
N ASN A 79 -10.48 -9.26 -9.89
CA ASN A 79 -11.69 -9.71 -9.19
C ASN A 79 -12.97 -8.98 -9.64
N LYS A 80 -12.93 -8.35 -10.82
CA LYS A 80 -14.09 -7.65 -11.37
C LYS A 80 -15.10 -8.64 -11.98
N PRO A 81 -16.41 -8.39 -11.82
CA PRO A 81 -17.42 -9.12 -12.56
C PRO A 81 -17.11 -9.02 -14.06
N THR A 82 -16.97 -10.16 -14.72
CA THR A 82 -16.82 -10.19 -16.17
C THR A 82 -18.19 -9.95 -16.82
N VAL A 83 -18.19 -9.45 -18.05
CA VAL A 83 -19.43 -9.27 -18.83
C VAL A 83 -20.21 -10.60 -18.91
N GLY A 84 -19.51 -11.73 -19.04
CA GLY A 84 -20.11 -13.06 -19.03
C GLY A 84 -20.76 -13.44 -17.70
N SER A 85 -20.11 -13.18 -16.56
CA SER A 85 -20.72 -13.43 -15.24
C SER A 85 -21.90 -12.50 -14.98
N PHE A 86 -21.84 -11.25 -15.44
CA PHE A 86 -22.96 -10.31 -15.35
C PHE A 86 -24.19 -10.83 -16.10
N PHE A 87 -24.05 -11.25 -17.36
CA PHE A 87 -25.17 -11.82 -18.12
C PHE A 87 -25.70 -13.13 -17.53
N ARG A 88 -24.80 -14.00 -17.04
CA ARG A 88 -25.20 -15.23 -16.33
C ARG A 88 -26.00 -14.91 -15.07
N ASP A 89 -25.57 -13.92 -14.29
CA ASP A 89 -26.20 -13.55 -13.03
C ASP A 89 -27.53 -12.82 -13.28
N VAL A 90 -27.65 -12.02 -14.34
CA VAL A 90 -28.92 -11.44 -14.79
C VAL A 90 -29.90 -12.52 -15.21
N ASN A 91 -29.44 -13.53 -15.96
CA ASN A 91 -30.29 -14.63 -16.42
C ASN A 91 -30.73 -15.59 -15.29
N THR A 92 -29.89 -15.76 -14.26
CA THR A 92 -30.16 -16.70 -13.16
C THR A 92 -30.82 -16.07 -11.94
N ARG A 93 -30.53 -14.80 -11.64
CA ARG A 93 -30.97 -14.10 -10.41
C ARG A 93 -31.86 -12.89 -10.68
N GLY A 94 -32.01 -12.48 -11.94
CA GLY A 94 -32.74 -11.27 -12.33
C GLY A 94 -31.90 -10.00 -12.22
N LEU A 95 -32.30 -9.00 -13.01
CA LEU A 95 -31.58 -7.73 -13.16
C LEU A 95 -31.48 -6.94 -11.84
N SER A 96 -32.56 -6.92 -11.05
CA SER A 96 -32.63 -6.16 -9.80
C SER A 96 -31.67 -6.69 -8.73
N ALA A 97 -31.56 -8.01 -8.57
CA ALA A 97 -30.65 -8.64 -7.62
C ALA A 97 -29.16 -8.46 -8.03
N THR A 98 -28.88 -8.55 -9.34
CA THR A 98 -27.52 -8.40 -9.87
C THR A 98 -27.00 -6.96 -9.69
N ILE A 99 -27.86 -5.97 -9.91
CA ILE A 99 -27.53 -4.55 -9.68
C ILE A 99 -27.35 -4.26 -8.18
N ALA A 100 -28.14 -4.89 -7.30
CA ALA A 100 -28.00 -4.73 -5.84
C ALA A 100 -26.66 -5.30 -5.32
N ILE A 101 -26.22 -6.45 -5.83
CA ILE A 101 -24.91 -7.04 -5.50
C ILE A 101 -23.77 -6.15 -6.02
N GLY A 102 -23.88 -5.65 -7.25
CA GLY A 102 -22.90 -4.72 -7.82
C GLY A 102 -22.77 -3.42 -7.03
N LYS A 103 -23.86 -2.92 -6.42
CA LYS A 103 -23.83 -1.77 -5.50
C LYS A 103 -23.19 -2.06 -4.14
N CYS A 104 -23.20 -3.31 -3.69
CA CYS A 104 -22.63 -3.69 -2.39
C CYS A 104 -21.11 -3.91 -2.45
N GLY A 105 -20.57 -4.35 -3.59
CA GLY A 105 -19.13 -4.56 -3.81
C GLY A 105 -18.33 -3.34 -4.30
N LEU A 106 -18.96 -2.16 -4.36
CA LEU A 106 -18.36 -0.88 -4.79
C LEU A 106 -18.29 0.16 -3.64
N LYS A 107 -18.37 -0.32 -2.40
CA LYS A 107 -18.10 0.47 -1.19
C LYS A 107 -16.74 0.13 -0.61
#